data_AF-A0A8H7FYX8-F1
#
_entry.id   AF-A0A8H7FYX8-F1
#
_cell.length_a   1.000
_cell.length_b   1.000
_cell.length_c   1.000
_cell.angle_alpha   90.00
_cell.angle_beta   90.00
_cell.angle_gamma   90.00
#
_symmetry.space_group_name_H-M   'P 1'
#
loop_
_entity.id
_entity.type
_entity.pdbx_description
1 polymer ?
#
loop_
_entity_poly.entity_id
_entity_poly.type
_entity_poly.pdbx_seq_one_letter_code
_entity_poly.pdbx_strand_id
1 'polypeptide(L)'
;MHSLSVLSLLVLALGLTSGAAAGPGPREVYADYERRFAHKGLAARATTSAAGSCKTRGASSTPVASASSTHKAGTTKSASSSKPTSTATSKYKLTDLHEGSTFFDGWNFFEGADPTHGNVNFVSQASASKAGLTKQSGGATIIAVDSTSVVAAGGSRNSVRISTKKSYSSGLFIADFSHMPQGCGTWPAWWSAGPNWPSAGEIDIIEGVNDQANNQYTLHSGSGSACTLSTAPPAAEAYTSNVLGTTCLSTDGANSGCGFSDPSPASFGPGFNAAGGGVFAHLWDSTGIKVWRFGRNAIPADVAARAPNPSGWGTPAAAWGGAACDIAAHFYEHVLTLDTTICGDWAAGAYAGSGCPGTCSEMVANATNFKEANWGVKSIAVYQL
;
A
#
# COMPACT_ATOMS: atom_id res chain seq x y z
N MET A 1 -77.51 10.29 -43.03
CA MET A 1 -76.73 9.15 -43.51
C MET A 1 -76.03 8.54 -42.30
N HIS A 2 -76.36 7.28 -41.99
CA HIS A 2 -75.85 6.26 -41.03
C HIS A 2 -74.83 6.64 -39.94
N SER A 3 -74.77 6.06 -38.72
CA SER A 3 -75.60 5.17 -37.88
C SER A 3 -74.84 4.94 -36.55
N LEU A 4 -75.55 4.68 -35.43
CA LEU A 4 -75.22 3.85 -34.23
C LEU A 4 -73.86 4.03 -33.49
N SER A 5 -73.78 4.40 -32.21
CA SER A 5 -74.10 3.68 -30.95
C SER A 5 -73.00 2.76 -30.39
N VAL A 6 -72.86 2.81 -29.05
CA VAL A 6 -72.34 1.81 -28.08
C VAL A 6 -70.89 1.93 -27.57
N LEU A 7 -70.86 2.01 -26.24
CA LEU A 7 -69.80 1.93 -25.24
C LEU A 7 -69.39 0.46 -24.95
N SER A 8 -68.10 0.11 -24.83
CA SER A 8 -67.61 -0.96 -23.93
C SER A 8 -66.08 -1.07 -23.79
N LEU A 9 -65.65 -1.03 -22.51
CA LEU A 9 -64.60 -1.74 -21.77
C LEU A 9 -63.20 -2.09 -22.34
N LEU A 10 -62.19 -1.55 -21.63
CA LEU A 10 -61.16 -2.24 -20.81
C LEU A 10 -60.15 -3.22 -21.46
N VAL A 11 -58.88 -2.81 -21.55
CA VAL A 11 -57.70 -3.68 -21.24
C VAL A 11 -56.59 -2.83 -20.60
N LEU A 12 -56.06 -3.35 -19.49
CA LEU A 12 -54.97 -2.85 -18.65
C LEU A 12 -53.60 -3.09 -19.32
N ALA A 13 -52.68 -2.11 -19.29
CA ALA A 13 -51.24 -2.37 -19.41
C ALA A 13 -50.41 -1.29 -18.71
N LEU A 14 -49.64 -1.71 -17.71
CA LEU A 14 -48.66 -0.93 -16.95
C LEU A 14 -47.37 -0.67 -17.78
N GLY A 15 -46.71 0.45 -17.53
CA GLY A 15 -45.35 0.75 -17.99
C GLY A 15 -44.92 2.17 -17.59
N LEU A 16 -44.50 2.37 -16.34
CA LEU A 16 -43.11 2.61 -15.92
C LEU A 16 -42.43 3.82 -16.58
N THR A 17 -42.45 4.94 -15.85
CA THR A 17 -41.65 6.15 -16.09
C THR A 17 -40.20 5.94 -15.63
N SER A 18 -39.24 6.09 -16.53
CA SER A 18 -37.81 6.13 -16.22
C SER A 18 -37.41 7.50 -15.66
N GLY A 19 -37.27 7.59 -14.34
CA GLY A 19 -36.54 8.66 -13.68
C GLY A 19 -35.07 8.27 -13.57
N ALA A 20 -34.19 8.93 -14.31
CA ALA A 20 -32.75 8.81 -14.10
C ALA A 20 -32.39 9.51 -12.78
N ALA A 21 -32.15 8.72 -11.73
CA ALA A 21 -31.57 9.23 -10.50
C ALA A 21 -30.09 9.56 -10.75
N ALA A 22 -29.71 10.82 -10.55
CA ALA A 22 -28.32 11.20 -10.44
C ALA A 22 -27.71 10.44 -9.25
N GLY A 23 -26.61 9.72 -9.50
CA GLY A 23 -25.87 9.01 -8.45
C GLY A 23 -25.32 9.96 -7.39
N PRO A 24 -25.04 9.45 -6.17
CA PRO A 24 -24.53 10.26 -5.07
C PRO A 24 -23.20 10.93 -5.45
N GLY A 25 -23.01 12.15 -4.95
CA GLY A 25 -21.78 12.91 -5.20
C GLY A 25 -20.56 12.29 -4.51
N PRO A 26 -19.32 12.63 -4.92
CA PRO A 26 -18.08 12.05 -4.38
C PRO A 26 -17.93 12.13 -2.85
N ARG A 27 -18.57 13.12 -2.21
CA ARG A 27 -18.60 13.27 -0.74
C ARG A 27 -19.51 12.24 -0.04
N GLU A 28 -20.59 11.79 -0.68
CA GLU A 28 -21.48 10.76 -0.15
C GLU A 28 -20.86 9.37 -0.26
N VAL A 29 -20.15 9.09 -1.35
CA VAL A 29 -19.39 7.84 -1.53
C VAL A 29 -18.33 7.69 -0.43
N TYR A 30 -17.63 8.78 -0.10
CA TYR A 30 -16.64 8.80 0.98
C TYR A 30 -17.25 8.55 2.37
N ALA A 31 -18.38 9.17 2.69
CA ALA A 31 -19.04 9.01 3.98
C ALA A 31 -19.76 7.65 4.14
N ASP A 32 -20.11 6.97 3.04
CA ASP A 32 -20.66 5.60 3.07
C ASP A 32 -19.54 4.54 3.14
N TYR A 33 -18.40 4.78 2.46
CA TYR A 33 -17.19 3.97 2.56
C TYR A 33 -16.70 3.86 4.02
N GLU A 34 -16.53 5.00 4.70
CA GLU A 34 -15.98 5.03 6.05
C GLU A 34 -16.93 4.49 7.13
N ARG A 35 -18.25 4.60 6.92
CA ARG A 35 -19.24 4.08 7.88
C ARG A 35 -19.32 2.54 7.91
N ARG A 36 -18.95 1.87 6.81
CA ARG A 36 -19.10 0.42 6.67
C ARG A 36 -17.81 -0.37 6.95
N PHE A 37 -16.66 0.30 7.01
CA PHE A 37 -15.38 -0.32 7.35
C PHE A 37 -15.23 -0.62 8.87
N ALA A 38 -16.07 -0.02 9.73
CA ALA A 38 -15.93 -0.01 11.20
C ALA A 38 -16.35 -1.30 11.95
N HIS A 39 -16.49 -2.45 11.27
CA HIS A 39 -16.97 -3.70 11.87
C HIS A 39 -15.90 -4.81 12.04
N LYS A 40 -14.61 -4.50 11.82
CA LYS A 40 -13.51 -5.48 11.90
C LYS A 40 -13.22 -5.91 13.37
N GLY A 41 -13.21 -7.21 13.68
CA GLY A 41 -12.36 -7.73 14.78
C GLY A 41 -13.01 -8.64 15.83
N LEU A 42 -12.99 -9.96 15.60
CA LEU A 42 -12.95 -10.96 16.69
C LEU A 42 -12.02 -12.13 16.35
N ALA A 43 -11.05 -12.34 17.24
CA ALA A 43 -10.29 -13.57 17.54
C ALA A 43 -9.20 -14.07 16.56
N ALA A 44 -7.94 -13.97 17.01
CA ALA A 44 -6.88 -14.91 16.67
C ALA A 44 -6.41 -15.65 17.95
N ARG A 45 -6.46 -16.98 17.93
CA ARG A 45 -6.05 -17.87 19.03
C ARG A 45 -4.66 -18.42 18.72
N ALA A 46 -3.69 -18.13 19.59
CA ALA A 46 -2.30 -18.57 19.43
C ALA A 46 -2.14 -20.08 19.69
N THR A 47 -1.44 -20.78 18.80
CA THR A 47 -0.87 -22.10 19.05
C THR A 47 0.64 -21.98 19.15
N THR A 48 1.18 -22.38 20.30
CA THR A 48 2.61 -22.37 20.62
C THR A 48 3.27 -23.65 20.12
N SER A 49 4.48 -23.55 19.56
CA SER A 49 5.40 -24.68 19.43
C SER A 49 6.78 -24.30 19.97
N ALA A 50 7.38 -25.24 20.69
CA ALA A 50 8.49 -25.04 21.61
C ALA A 50 9.86 -25.02 20.93
N ALA A 51 10.74 -24.15 21.42
CA ALA A 51 12.14 -24.02 21.02
C ALA A 51 13.04 -25.08 21.71
N GLY A 52 13.86 -25.77 20.91
CA GLY A 52 14.96 -26.62 21.37
C GLY A 52 16.27 -25.84 21.50
N SER A 53 16.90 -25.95 22.68
CA SER A 53 18.11 -25.26 23.12
C SER A 53 19.39 -25.62 22.33
N CYS A 54 20.21 -24.62 22.00
CA CYS A 54 21.56 -24.78 21.44
C CYS A 54 22.62 -24.67 22.56
N LYS A 55 23.55 -25.65 22.62
CA LYS A 55 24.72 -25.65 23.51
C LYS A 55 26.00 -25.28 22.74
N THR A 56 26.76 -24.37 23.33
CA THR A 56 28.11 -23.91 22.97
C THR A 56 29.20 -24.96 23.20
N ARG A 57 30.23 -25.05 22.33
CA ARG A 57 31.61 -25.48 22.68
C ARG A 57 32.69 -24.92 21.74
N GLY A 58 33.60 -24.11 22.33
CA GLY A 58 35.07 -24.25 22.34
C GLY A 58 35.92 -24.44 21.07
N ALA A 59 36.58 -23.35 20.67
CA ALA A 59 37.98 -23.14 20.23
C ALA A 59 38.88 -24.30 19.71
N SER A 60 39.58 -24.04 18.59
CA SER A 60 41.07 -23.95 18.57
C SER A 60 41.64 -23.51 17.20
N SER A 61 42.78 -22.81 17.31
CA SER A 61 43.60 -22.17 16.30
C SER A 61 44.59 -23.08 15.57
N THR A 62 45.01 -22.75 14.34
CA THR A 62 46.41 -22.42 13.92
C THR A 62 46.49 -22.14 12.40
N PRO A 63 47.55 -21.45 11.92
CA PRO A 63 47.53 -20.52 10.77
C PRO A 63 48.10 -21.14 9.49
N VAL A 64 48.08 -20.41 8.35
CA VAL A 64 49.20 -20.30 7.37
C VAL A 64 48.90 -19.28 6.25
N ALA A 65 49.93 -18.46 5.98
CA ALA A 65 50.37 -17.75 4.78
C ALA A 65 49.56 -16.62 4.12
N SER A 66 50.14 -15.43 4.23
CA SER A 66 50.02 -14.29 3.31
C SER A 66 50.62 -14.59 1.93
N ALA A 67 49.98 -14.06 0.88
CA ALA A 67 50.65 -13.72 -0.37
C ALA A 67 50.05 -12.43 -0.94
N SER A 68 50.85 -11.37 -0.97
CA SER A 68 50.59 -10.11 -1.66
C SER A 68 50.77 -10.29 -3.17
N SER A 69 49.92 -9.66 -3.97
CA SER A 69 50.25 -9.30 -5.35
C SER A 69 49.76 -7.89 -5.67
N THR A 70 50.69 -7.10 -6.19
CA THR A 70 50.57 -5.69 -6.53
C THR A 70 50.44 -5.51 -8.05
N HIS A 71 49.79 -4.40 -8.42
CA HIS A 71 49.82 -3.66 -9.70
C HIS A 71 49.13 -4.28 -10.94
N LYS A 72 48.18 -3.53 -11.51
CA LYS A 72 48.47 -2.60 -12.62
C LYS A 72 47.31 -1.66 -12.96
N ALA A 73 47.66 -0.39 -13.18
CA ALA A 73 46.82 0.65 -13.75
C ALA A 73 46.93 0.67 -15.30
N GLY A 74 45.89 1.18 -15.94
CA GLY A 74 45.78 1.45 -17.39
C GLY A 74 44.40 1.00 -17.89
N THR A 75 43.58 1.76 -18.61
CA THR A 75 43.79 2.97 -19.43
C THR A 75 42.43 3.64 -19.64
N THR A 76 42.45 4.98 -19.72
CA THR A 76 41.33 5.84 -20.13
C THR A 76 40.87 5.53 -21.56
N LYS A 77 39.56 5.35 -21.76
CA LYS A 77 38.92 5.42 -23.08
C LYS A 77 37.89 6.54 -23.10
N SER A 78 38.05 7.40 -24.10
CA SER A 78 37.27 8.61 -24.37
C SER A 78 35.76 8.42 -24.31
N ALA A 79 35.10 9.44 -23.78
CA ALA A 79 33.67 9.65 -23.87
C ALA A 79 33.23 9.71 -25.34
N SER A 80 32.38 8.76 -25.74
CA SER A 80 31.56 8.88 -26.95
C SER A 80 30.38 9.78 -26.62
N SER A 81 30.24 10.89 -27.35
CA SER A 81 29.10 11.78 -27.30
C SER A 81 27.79 11.02 -27.52
N SER A 82 26.92 10.97 -26.51
CA SER A 82 25.58 10.41 -26.62
C SER A 82 24.70 11.34 -27.47
N LYS A 83 24.33 10.86 -28.65
CA LYS A 83 23.23 11.39 -29.48
C LYS A 83 21.94 11.45 -28.63
N PRO A 84 21.04 12.44 -28.80
CA PRO A 84 19.88 12.61 -27.94
C PRO A 84 19.04 11.34 -27.93
N THR A 85 18.79 10.84 -26.72
CA THR A 85 17.95 9.69 -26.42
C THR A 85 16.60 9.89 -27.10
N SER A 86 16.13 8.89 -27.85
CA SER A 86 14.76 8.86 -28.35
C SER A 86 13.82 9.21 -27.20
N THR A 87 12.93 10.18 -27.38
CA THR A 87 11.86 10.47 -26.44
C THR A 87 11.15 9.15 -26.16
N ALA A 88 11.29 8.61 -24.95
CA ALA A 88 10.70 7.33 -24.59
C ALA A 88 9.18 7.46 -24.79
N THR A 89 8.64 6.77 -25.78
CA THR A 89 7.20 6.78 -26.04
C THR A 89 6.55 5.71 -25.18
N SER A 90 5.89 6.11 -24.10
CA SER A 90 5.06 5.21 -23.31
C SER A 90 3.62 5.18 -23.81
N LYS A 91 2.98 4.00 -23.71
CA LYS A 91 1.52 3.86 -23.85
C LYS A 91 0.80 4.44 -22.62
N TYR A 92 1.37 4.28 -21.44
CA TYR A 92 0.86 4.85 -20.20
C TYR A 92 1.09 6.36 -20.15
N LYS A 93 0.00 7.12 -20.15
CA LYS A 93 -0.02 8.59 -20.08
C LYS A 93 -0.33 9.04 -18.66
N LEU A 94 0.43 10.03 -18.19
CA LEU A 94 0.21 10.64 -16.87
C LEU A 94 -1.17 11.29 -16.82
N THR A 95 -2.01 10.85 -15.88
CA THR A 95 -3.35 11.42 -15.66
C THR A 95 -3.43 12.23 -14.37
N ASP A 96 -2.70 11.79 -13.34
CA ASP A 96 -2.70 12.43 -12.03
C ASP A 96 -1.27 12.48 -11.47
N LEU A 97 -0.93 13.61 -10.88
CA LEU A 97 0.37 13.84 -10.26
C LEU A 97 0.18 14.57 -8.94
N HIS A 98 0.56 13.91 -7.85
CA HIS A 98 0.57 14.46 -6.51
C HIS A 98 2.02 14.68 -6.07
N GLU A 99 2.49 15.92 -6.06
CA GLU A 99 3.83 16.30 -5.60
C GLU A 99 3.88 17.75 -5.12
N GLY A 100 4.91 18.10 -4.36
CA GLY A 100 5.17 19.47 -3.92
C GLY A 100 4.02 20.11 -3.14
N SER A 101 3.90 21.44 -3.26
CA SER A 101 2.92 22.21 -2.49
C SER A 101 1.46 21.86 -2.81
N THR A 102 1.18 21.30 -3.98
CA THR A 102 -0.16 20.89 -4.43
C THR A 102 -0.45 19.42 -4.13
N PHE A 103 0.45 18.71 -3.43
CA PHE A 103 0.31 17.28 -3.16
C PHE A 103 -1.08 16.95 -2.60
N PHE A 104 -1.53 17.69 -1.58
CA PHE A 104 -2.78 17.43 -0.87
C PHE A 104 -4.06 17.87 -1.62
N ASP A 105 -3.95 18.58 -2.75
CA ASP A 105 -5.13 19.06 -3.49
C ASP A 105 -6.01 17.91 -4.00
N GLY A 106 -5.39 16.77 -4.28
CA GLY A 106 -6.05 15.55 -4.74
C GLY A 106 -6.57 14.63 -3.65
N TRP A 107 -6.48 15.00 -2.37
CA TRP A 107 -6.71 14.10 -1.24
C TRP A 107 -7.80 14.57 -0.28
N ASN A 108 -8.50 13.61 0.31
CA ASN A 108 -9.36 13.80 1.48
C ASN A 108 -8.57 13.38 2.72
N PHE A 109 -8.84 14.03 3.86
CA PHE A 109 -8.30 13.65 5.17
C PHE A 109 -9.39 12.93 5.96
N PHE A 110 -9.06 11.74 6.44
CA PHE A 110 -9.95 10.96 7.29
C PHE A 110 -9.86 11.46 8.73
N GLU A 111 -11.02 11.57 9.39
CA GLU A 111 -11.15 12.06 10.77
C GLU A 111 -12.01 11.12 11.64
N GLY A 112 -12.33 9.93 11.11
CA GLY A 112 -13.11 8.94 11.83
C GLY A 112 -12.26 8.13 12.81
N ALA A 113 -12.93 7.26 13.56
CA ALA A 113 -12.28 6.23 14.36
C ALA A 113 -11.51 5.28 13.44
N ASP A 114 -10.33 4.85 13.86
CA ASP A 114 -9.54 3.90 13.09
C ASP A 114 -10.29 2.57 12.94
N PRO A 115 -10.61 2.12 11.71
CA PRO A 115 -11.32 0.87 11.52
C PRO A 115 -10.51 -0.38 11.94
N THR A 116 -9.20 -0.22 12.12
CA THR A 116 -8.30 -1.26 12.66
C THR A 116 -8.03 -1.11 14.16
N HIS A 117 -8.84 -0.32 14.87
CA HIS A 117 -8.84 -0.17 16.33
C HIS A 117 -7.52 0.32 16.92
N GLY A 118 -6.76 1.10 16.15
CA GLY A 118 -5.50 1.68 16.57
C GLY A 118 -5.63 2.72 17.69
N ASN A 119 -4.55 2.85 18.46
CA ASN A 119 -4.26 3.93 19.41
C ASN A 119 -3.88 5.21 18.66
N VAL A 120 -4.76 5.66 17.76
CA VAL A 120 -4.54 6.76 16.85
C VAL A 120 -5.75 7.71 16.87
N ASN A 121 -5.48 8.99 16.60
CA ASN A 121 -6.48 10.00 16.33
C ASN A 121 -6.18 10.60 14.96
N PHE A 122 -6.94 10.22 13.93
CA PHE A 122 -6.76 10.81 12.61
C PHE A 122 -7.35 12.22 12.58
N VAL A 123 -6.55 13.19 12.14
CA VAL A 123 -6.90 14.62 12.23
C VAL A 123 -7.09 15.26 10.86
N SER A 124 -7.93 16.31 10.80
CA SER A 124 -8.10 17.14 9.59
C SER A 124 -6.78 17.67 9.04
N GLN A 125 -6.78 18.04 7.76
CA GLN A 125 -5.65 18.72 7.12
C GLN A 125 -5.20 19.98 7.88
N ALA A 126 -6.16 20.78 8.36
CA ALA A 126 -5.88 22.01 9.09
C ALA A 126 -5.19 21.73 10.43
N SER A 127 -5.69 20.75 11.19
CA SER A 127 -5.09 20.30 12.45
C SER A 127 -3.71 19.68 12.22
N ALA A 128 -3.56 18.83 11.20
CA ALA A 128 -2.28 18.22 10.82
C ALA A 128 -1.23 19.27 10.46
N SER A 129 -1.61 20.27 9.65
CA SER A 129 -0.71 21.37 9.25
C SER A 129 -0.29 22.20 10.46
N LYS A 130 -1.25 22.57 11.33
CA LYS A 130 -0.99 23.34 12.56
C LYS A 130 -0.07 22.60 13.53
N ALA A 131 -0.22 21.29 13.64
CA ALA A 131 0.61 20.44 14.48
C ALA A 131 1.95 20.04 13.81
N GLY A 132 2.20 20.47 12.56
CA GLY A 132 3.42 20.13 11.82
C GLY A 132 3.51 18.67 11.36
N LEU A 133 2.39 17.94 11.38
CA LEU A 133 2.28 16.56 10.91
C LEU A 133 2.25 16.48 9.38
N THR A 134 1.86 17.56 8.71
CA THR A 134 1.98 17.70 7.25
C THR A 134 2.77 18.94 6.89
N LYS A 135 3.80 18.79 6.04
CA LYS A 135 4.64 19.91 5.58
C LYS A 135 5.46 19.52 4.36
N GLN A 136 5.99 20.51 3.65
CA GLN A 136 7.05 20.30 2.66
C GLN A 136 8.41 20.38 3.35
N SER A 137 9.30 19.42 3.11
CA SER A 137 10.66 19.42 3.66
C SER A 137 11.60 18.61 2.77
N GLY A 138 12.78 19.15 2.45
CA GLY A 138 13.82 18.42 1.71
C GLY A 138 13.40 17.93 0.32
N GLY A 139 12.45 18.61 -0.34
CA GLY A 139 11.91 18.19 -1.64
C GLY A 139 10.89 17.06 -1.56
N ALA A 140 10.35 16.77 -0.38
CA ALA A 140 9.28 15.80 -0.17
C ALA A 140 8.12 16.39 0.65
N THR A 141 6.93 15.85 0.43
CA THR A 141 5.78 16.00 1.33
C THR A 141 5.98 15.07 2.52
N ILE A 142 6.04 15.64 3.72
CA ILE A 142 6.09 14.90 4.98
C ILE A 142 4.67 14.69 5.49
N ILE A 143 4.36 13.45 5.89
CA ILE A 143 3.13 13.05 6.58
C ILE A 143 3.55 12.22 7.80
N ALA A 144 3.34 12.74 9.01
CA ALA A 144 3.94 12.21 10.23
C ALA A 144 2.92 11.87 11.32
N VAL A 145 3.31 10.96 12.21
CA VAL A 145 2.69 10.75 13.52
C VAL A 145 3.21 11.81 14.50
N ASP A 146 2.36 12.25 15.42
CA ASP A 146 2.75 13.13 16.53
C ASP A 146 3.81 12.47 17.42
N SER A 147 5.00 13.06 17.41
CA SER A 147 6.18 12.62 18.18
C SER A 147 6.55 13.58 19.32
N THR A 148 5.64 14.46 19.72
CA THR A 148 5.92 15.53 20.70
C THR A 148 4.94 15.59 21.84
N SER A 149 3.65 15.30 21.61
CA SER A 149 2.65 15.39 22.67
C SER A 149 2.85 14.33 23.74
N VAL A 150 2.54 14.71 24.98
CA VAL A 150 2.42 13.79 26.11
C VAL A 150 1.08 13.07 25.99
N VAL A 151 1.14 11.74 25.85
CA VAL A 151 -0.02 10.84 25.74
C VAL A 151 0.12 9.79 26.84
N ALA A 152 -0.99 9.44 27.51
CA ALA A 152 -0.99 8.37 28.49
C ALA A 152 -0.75 7.00 27.82
N ALA A 153 -0.29 6.01 28.57
CA ALA A 153 -0.23 4.64 28.06
C ALA A 153 -1.63 4.19 27.61
N GLY A 154 -1.72 3.67 26.39
CA GLY A 154 -2.99 3.26 25.78
C GLY A 154 -3.89 4.42 25.33
N GLY A 155 -3.40 5.67 25.38
CA GLY A 155 -4.05 6.81 24.76
C GLY A 155 -3.97 6.76 23.22
N SER A 156 -4.23 7.88 22.55
CA SER A 156 -4.12 7.97 21.09
C SER A 156 -3.14 9.06 20.66
N ARG A 157 -2.31 8.76 19.67
CA ARG A 157 -1.46 9.77 19.01
C ARG A 157 -2.13 10.34 17.78
N ASN A 158 -1.95 11.64 17.55
CA ASN A 158 -2.42 12.24 16.32
C ASN A 158 -1.63 11.69 15.13
N SER A 159 -2.33 11.32 14.08
CA SER A 159 -1.75 10.87 12.81
C SER A 159 -2.63 11.33 11.65
N VAL A 160 -2.25 10.97 10.44
CA VAL A 160 -2.94 11.36 9.21
C VAL A 160 -3.22 10.12 8.39
N ARG A 161 -4.48 10.00 7.94
CA ARG A 161 -4.91 9.07 6.90
C ARG A 161 -5.51 9.89 5.77
N ILE A 162 -4.96 9.74 4.58
CA ILE A 162 -5.44 10.43 3.38
C ILE A 162 -5.86 9.43 2.33
N SER A 163 -6.92 9.76 1.58
CA SER A 163 -7.32 9.00 0.40
C SER A 163 -7.55 9.90 -0.81
N THR A 164 -7.30 9.39 -2.01
CA THR A 164 -7.51 10.18 -3.24
C THR A 164 -8.99 10.54 -3.38
N LYS A 165 -9.25 11.75 -3.90
CA LYS A 165 -10.59 12.19 -4.29
C LYS A 165 -11.13 11.42 -5.49
N LYS A 166 -10.23 10.95 -6.35
CA LYS A 166 -10.54 10.10 -7.50
C LYS A 166 -10.46 8.63 -7.11
N SER A 167 -11.30 7.82 -7.73
CA SER A 167 -11.21 6.36 -7.72
C SER A 167 -10.68 5.82 -9.04
N TYR A 168 -10.15 4.61 -9.03
CA TYR A 168 -9.54 3.95 -10.17
C TYR A 168 -9.96 2.48 -10.24
N SER A 169 -10.16 1.95 -11.45
CA SER A 169 -10.46 0.52 -11.67
C SER A 169 -9.39 -0.21 -12.52
N SER A 170 -8.33 0.52 -12.87
CA SER A 170 -7.14 0.05 -13.59
C SER A 170 -6.13 1.19 -13.64
N GLY A 171 -4.90 0.88 -14.04
CA GLY A 171 -3.87 1.88 -14.30
C GLY A 171 -2.48 1.39 -13.89
N LEU A 172 -1.51 2.28 -14.07
CA LEU A 172 -0.17 2.12 -13.54
C LEU A 172 0.08 3.23 -12.53
N PHE A 173 0.38 2.85 -11.30
CA PHE A 173 0.52 3.76 -10.16
C PHE A 173 1.95 3.68 -9.66
N ILE A 174 2.60 4.84 -9.52
CA ILE A 174 4.01 4.92 -9.14
C ILE A 174 4.15 5.90 -7.98
N ALA A 175 4.61 5.39 -6.83
CA ALA A 175 4.88 6.17 -5.64
C ALA A 175 6.38 6.19 -5.34
N ASP A 176 6.97 7.39 -5.26
CA ASP A 176 8.35 7.62 -4.88
C ASP A 176 8.41 8.12 -3.43
N PHE A 177 9.00 7.31 -2.56
CA PHE A 177 9.19 7.63 -1.15
C PHE A 177 10.69 7.76 -0.82
N SER A 178 11.08 8.90 -0.26
CA SER A 178 12.42 9.07 0.35
C SER A 178 12.50 8.45 1.74
N HIS A 179 11.37 8.29 2.41
CA HIS A 179 11.26 7.79 3.78
C HIS A 179 9.87 7.16 3.99
N MET A 180 9.78 6.14 4.84
CA MET A 180 8.52 5.60 5.35
C MET A 180 8.56 5.46 6.88
N PRO A 181 7.40 5.41 7.56
CA PRO A 181 7.36 5.35 9.00
C PRO A 181 8.09 4.12 9.57
N GLN A 182 8.76 4.35 10.69
CA GLN A 182 9.37 3.31 11.52
C GLN A 182 9.12 3.64 13.01
N GLY A 183 9.21 2.62 13.85
CA GLY A 183 9.03 2.66 15.29
C GLY A 183 8.22 1.46 15.79
N CYS A 184 8.48 1.05 17.03
CA CYS A 184 7.66 0.04 17.68
C CYS A 184 6.21 0.53 17.83
N GLY A 185 5.24 -0.33 17.52
CA GLY A 185 3.83 0.01 17.55
C GLY A 185 3.32 0.75 16.31
N THR A 186 4.16 1.18 15.36
CA THR A 186 3.65 1.77 14.11
C THR A 186 3.10 0.69 13.18
N TRP A 187 2.04 1.03 12.45
CA TRP A 187 1.49 0.28 11.33
C TRP A 187 1.25 1.25 10.16
N PRO A 188 2.27 1.50 9.32
CA PRO A 188 2.12 2.31 8.13
C PRO A 188 1.61 1.50 6.94
N ALA A 189 0.78 2.14 6.12
CA ALA A 189 0.27 1.54 4.89
C ALA A 189 0.26 2.51 3.70
N TRP A 190 0.70 2.03 2.53
CA TRP A 190 0.38 2.59 1.20
C TRP A 190 -0.40 1.54 0.42
N TRP A 191 -1.68 1.82 0.20
CA TRP A 191 -2.63 0.81 -0.22
C TRP A 191 -3.76 1.44 -1.03
N SER A 192 -4.72 0.63 -1.44
CA SER A 192 -5.94 1.12 -2.08
C SER A 192 -7.09 0.16 -1.82
N ALA A 193 -8.32 0.68 -1.75
CA ALA A 193 -9.49 -0.15 -1.55
C ALA A 193 -10.70 0.42 -2.29
N GLY A 194 -11.53 -0.49 -2.80
CA GLY A 194 -12.83 -0.16 -3.36
C GLY A 194 -13.92 0.03 -2.29
N PRO A 195 -15.13 0.41 -2.70
CA PRO A 195 -16.27 0.57 -1.80
C PRO A 195 -16.73 -0.77 -1.19
N ASN A 196 -17.46 -0.72 -0.07
CA ASN A 196 -18.08 -1.91 0.55
C ASN A 196 -17.08 -3.05 0.80
N TRP A 197 -15.97 -2.75 1.46
CA TRP A 197 -14.96 -3.74 1.79
C TRP A 197 -15.57 -5.01 2.44
N PRO A 198 -15.12 -6.23 2.08
CA PRO A 198 -14.07 -6.55 1.10
C PRO A 198 -14.58 -6.75 -0.33
N SER A 199 -15.85 -6.48 -0.62
CA SER A 199 -16.50 -6.82 -1.90
C SER A 199 -15.90 -6.15 -3.15
N ALA A 200 -15.27 -4.99 -2.99
CA ALA A 200 -14.58 -4.30 -4.08
C ALA A 200 -13.05 -4.30 -3.93
N GLY A 201 -12.52 -5.15 -3.06
CA GLY A 201 -11.10 -5.44 -2.98
C GLY A 201 -10.25 -4.42 -2.20
N GLU A 202 -9.09 -4.88 -1.79
CA GLU A 202 -8.01 -4.11 -1.14
C GLU A 202 -6.66 -4.56 -1.73
N ILE A 203 -5.79 -3.60 -2.02
CA ILE A 203 -4.45 -3.83 -2.56
C ILE A 203 -3.44 -3.11 -1.66
N ASP A 204 -2.66 -3.88 -0.91
CA ASP A 204 -1.62 -3.36 -0.02
C ASP A 204 -0.26 -3.43 -0.71
N ILE A 205 0.31 -2.26 -0.98
CA ILE A 205 1.57 -2.12 -1.73
C ILE A 205 2.74 -1.95 -0.77
N ILE A 206 2.54 -1.22 0.32
CA ILE A 206 3.49 -1.13 1.42
C ILE A 206 2.69 -1.36 2.70
N GLU A 207 3.02 -2.40 3.45
CA GLU A 207 2.38 -2.67 4.73
C GLU A 207 3.29 -3.48 5.64
N GLY A 208 3.24 -3.20 6.93
CA GLY A 208 3.99 -3.90 7.96
C GLY A 208 3.80 -3.26 9.32
N VAL A 209 4.28 -3.93 10.36
CA VAL A 209 4.09 -3.51 11.75
C VAL A 209 5.39 -3.56 12.56
N ASN A 210 5.50 -2.72 13.59
CA ASN A 210 6.51 -2.84 14.66
C ASN A 210 7.97 -2.98 14.15
N ASP A 211 8.41 -2.13 13.23
CA ASP A 211 9.78 -2.20 12.67
C ASP A 211 10.13 -3.52 11.97
N GLN A 212 9.14 -4.24 11.44
CA GLN A 212 9.39 -5.36 10.53
C GLN A 212 10.39 -4.94 9.43
N ALA A 213 11.37 -5.81 9.14
CA ALA A 213 12.42 -5.47 8.17
C ALA A 213 11.97 -5.59 6.71
N ASN A 214 10.90 -6.35 6.47
CA ASN A 214 10.49 -6.80 5.15
C ASN A 214 9.05 -6.36 4.88
N ASN A 215 8.83 -5.75 3.71
CA ASN A 215 7.51 -5.31 3.30
C ASN A 215 6.58 -6.50 3.06
N GLN A 216 5.30 -6.33 3.37
CA GLN A 216 4.25 -7.24 2.93
C GLN A 216 3.44 -6.61 1.79
N TYR A 217 3.18 -7.41 0.76
CA TYR A 217 2.26 -7.07 -0.33
C TYR A 217 1.06 -8.00 -0.22
N THR A 218 -0.15 -7.47 -0.14
CA THR A 218 -1.34 -8.29 0.15
C THR A 218 -2.51 -7.90 -0.73
N LEU A 219 -3.31 -8.89 -1.15
CA LEU A 219 -4.66 -8.65 -1.64
C LEU A 219 -5.69 -9.20 -0.69
N HIS A 220 -6.75 -8.41 -0.49
CA HIS A 220 -8.00 -8.85 0.11
C HIS A 220 -9.11 -8.78 -0.94
N SER A 221 -9.90 -9.84 -1.06
CA SER A 221 -11.02 -9.94 -2.00
C SER A 221 -12.31 -10.36 -1.31
N GLY A 222 -13.44 -10.05 -1.93
CA GLY A 222 -14.76 -10.35 -1.39
C GLY A 222 -15.29 -11.76 -1.70
N SER A 223 -16.48 -12.06 -1.16
CA SER A 223 -17.23 -13.30 -1.38
C SER A 223 -18.02 -13.25 -2.70
N GLY A 224 -17.34 -13.48 -3.83
CA GLY A 224 -18.00 -13.55 -5.15
C GLY A 224 -17.56 -14.77 -5.96
N SER A 225 -16.25 -14.85 -6.22
CA SER A 225 -15.58 -16.00 -6.83
C SER A 225 -14.26 -16.27 -6.09
N ALA A 226 -13.66 -17.45 -6.28
CA ALA A 226 -12.35 -17.72 -5.70
C ALA A 226 -11.32 -16.77 -6.33
N CYS A 227 -10.67 -15.95 -5.51
CA CYS A 227 -9.43 -15.29 -5.86
C CYS A 227 -8.33 -15.94 -5.03
N THR A 228 -7.48 -16.71 -5.70
CA THR A 228 -6.33 -17.37 -5.07
C THR A 228 -5.05 -17.10 -5.84
N LEU A 229 -3.97 -16.92 -5.09
CA LEU A 229 -2.64 -16.80 -5.65
C LEU A 229 -2.15 -18.17 -6.11
N SER A 230 -1.64 -18.25 -7.34
CA SER A 230 -0.91 -19.42 -7.83
C SER A 230 0.50 -19.49 -7.25
N THR A 231 0.86 -20.64 -6.68
CA THR A 231 2.24 -20.92 -6.23
C THR A 231 3.13 -21.51 -7.33
N ALA A 232 2.54 -21.80 -8.51
CA ALA A 232 3.26 -22.23 -9.71
C ALA A 232 2.76 -21.42 -10.92
N PRO A 233 2.94 -20.09 -10.92
CA PRO A 233 2.43 -19.24 -11.98
C PRO A 233 3.16 -19.50 -13.32
N PRO A 234 2.50 -19.26 -14.46
CA PRO A 234 3.21 -19.16 -15.74
C PRO A 234 4.20 -17.99 -15.71
N ALA A 235 5.16 -17.98 -16.64
CA ALA A 235 6.22 -16.96 -16.68
C ALA A 235 5.70 -15.51 -16.70
N ALA A 236 4.51 -15.28 -17.29
CA ALA A 236 3.87 -13.96 -17.35
C ALA A 236 3.38 -13.43 -15.98
N GLU A 237 3.28 -14.31 -14.98
CA GLU A 237 2.79 -14.07 -13.61
C GLU A 237 3.90 -14.38 -12.58
N ALA A 238 5.15 -14.55 -13.01
CA ALA A 238 6.27 -14.82 -12.11
C ALA A 238 6.49 -13.66 -11.12
N TYR A 239 6.95 -14.01 -9.92
CA TYR A 239 7.25 -13.07 -8.83
C TYR A 239 8.56 -13.46 -8.14
N THR A 240 9.16 -12.53 -7.38
CA THR A 240 10.41 -12.76 -6.64
C THR A 240 10.24 -12.91 -5.12
N SER A 241 9.06 -12.61 -4.58
CA SER A 241 8.83 -12.61 -3.12
C SER A 241 8.41 -13.96 -2.56
N ASN A 242 8.54 -14.10 -1.23
CA ASN A 242 8.12 -15.31 -0.51
C ASN A 242 6.61 -15.30 -0.29
N VAL A 243 5.92 -16.38 -0.64
CA VAL A 243 4.46 -16.49 -0.41
C VAL A 243 4.17 -16.64 1.08
N LEU A 244 3.28 -15.81 1.61
CA LEU A 244 2.78 -15.87 2.98
C LEU A 244 1.44 -16.59 3.08
N GLY A 245 0.59 -16.43 2.07
CA GLY A 245 -0.74 -17.04 2.01
C GLY A 245 -1.30 -16.96 0.60
N THR A 246 -2.16 -17.91 0.24
CA THR A 246 -2.68 -18.03 -1.13
C THR A 246 -4.15 -17.64 -1.27
N THR A 247 -4.87 -17.45 -0.18
CA THR A 247 -6.32 -17.19 -0.21
C THR A 247 -6.60 -15.70 -0.03
N CYS A 248 -7.05 -15.03 -1.09
CA CYS A 248 -7.31 -13.59 -1.04
C CYS A 248 -8.66 -13.28 -0.38
N LEU A 249 -9.59 -14.24 -0.40
CA LEU A 249 -10.90 -14.13 0.23
C LEU A 249 -10.75 -13.70 1.69
N SER A 250 -11.36 -12.56 1.99
CA SER A 250 -11.37 -11.97 3.32
C SER A 250 -12.80 -11.81 3.82
N THR A 251 -13.01 -12.04 5.11
CA THR A 251 -14.28 -11.85 5.80
C THR A 251 -14.04 -11.24 7.18
N ASP A 252 -15.12 -10.81 7.83
CA ASP A 252 -15.07 -10.42 9.24
C ASP A 252 -14.54 -11.61 10.08
N GLY A 253 -13.35 -11.44 10.67
CA GLY A 253 -12.67 -12.47 11.46
C GLY A 253 -11.66 -13.37 10.71
N ALA A 254 -11.55 -13.26 9.39
CA ALA A 254 -10.53 -13.96 8.59
C ALA A 254 -9.99 -13.03 7.51
N ASN A 255 -8.94 -12.28 7.85
CA ASN A 255 -8.42 -11.19 7.02
C ASN A 255 -6.91 -11.29 6.75
N SER A 256 -6.38 -12.50 6.55
CA SER A 256 -4.95 -12.65 6.20
C SER A 256 -4.65 -12.28 4.76
N GLY A 257 -5.65 -12.35 3.87
CA GLY A 257 -5.47 -12.14 2.44
C GLY A 257 -4.48 -13.13 1.81
N CYS A 258 -4.18 -12.89 0.53
CA CYS A 258 -3.11 -13.60 -0.16
C CYS A 258 -1.91 -12.68 -0.31
N GLY A 259 -0.86 -12.99 0.45
CA GLY A 259 0.24 -12.07 0.66
C GLY A 259 1.59 -12.62 0.25
N PHE A 260 2.51 -11.69 0.07
CA PHE A 260 3.92 -11.93 -0.16
C PHE A 260 4.76 -11.15 0.86
N SER A 261 5.92 -11.70 1.24
CA SER A 261 6.96 -10.98 1.96
C SER A 261 8.15 -10.72 1.04
N ASP A 262 8.51 -9.44 0.86
CA ASP A 262 9.70 -9.04 0.11
C ASP A 262 10.95 -9.61 0.81
N PRO A 263 11.84 -10.33 0.10
CA PRO A 263 13.01 -10.95 0.74
C PRO A 263 14.06 -9.92 1.16
N SER A 264 13.99 -8.68 0.67
CA SER A 264 14.97 -7.65 0.95
C SER A 264 14.66 -6.88 2.23
N PRO A 265 15.61 -6.77 3.19
CA PRO A 265 15.43 -5.90 4.36
C PRO A 265 15.44 -4.40 4.00
N ALA A 266 15.78 -4.04 2.76
CA ALA A 266 15.69 -2.67 2.25
C ALA A 266 14.31 -2.35 1.63
N SER A 267 13.32 -3.21 1.85
CA SER A 267 11.96 -3.03 1.34
C SER A 267 11.04 -2.27 2.28
N PHE A 268 11.34 -2.25 3.59
CA PHE A 268 10.47 -1.62 4.58
C PHE A 268 11.25 -0.96 5.72
N GLY A 269 10.58 -0.02 6.39
CA GLY A 269 10.98 0.57 7.67
C GLY A 269 12.44 1.05 7.68
N PRO A 270 13.21 0.71 8.75
CA PRO A 270 14.58 1.21 8.91
C PRO A 270 15.52 0.89 7.74
N GLY A 271 15.42 -0.30 7.15
CA GLY A 271 16.30 -0.68 6.04
C GLY A 271 15.98 0.06 4.75
N PHE A 272 14.70 0.33 4.47
CA PHE A 272 14.28 1.19 3.37
C PHE A 272 14.79 2.63 3.55
N ASN A 273 14.62 3.18 4.76
CA ASN A 273 15.06 4.53 5.10
C ASN A 273 16.58 4.68 4.99
N ALA A 274 17.35 3.71 5.51
CA ALA A 274 18.81 3.68 5.40
C ALA A 274 19.31 3.59 3.94
N ALA A 275 18.52 3.00 3.04
CA ALA A 275 18.82 2.92 1.61
C ALA A 275 18.46 4.21 0.83
N GLY A 276 17.95 5.26 1.50
CA GLY A 276 17.46 6.48 0.86
C GLY A 276 16.09 6.32 0.19
N GLY A 277 15.34 5.32 0.63
CA GLY A 277 14.04 4.95 0.12
C GLY A 277 14.07 4.33 -1.28
N GLY A 278 13.02 4.60 -2.06
CA GLY A 278 12.82 3.92 -3.34
C GLY A 278 11.47 4.24 -3.97
N VAL A 279 11.18 3.50 -5.04
CA VAL A 279 9.93 3.62 -5.81
C VAL A 279 9.18 2.31 -5.75
N PHE A 280 7.89 2.39 -5.46
CA PHE A 280 6.95 1.29 -5.63
C PHE A 280 6.06 1.60 -6.83
N ALA A 281 5.99 0.66 -7.76
CA ALA A 281 5.09 0.75 -8.91
C ALA A 281 4.13 -0.43 -8.85
N HIS A 282 2.84 -0.20 -8.99
CA HIS A 282 1.89 -1.28 -9.22
C HIS A 282 1.09 -1.07 -10.50
N LEU A 283 1.05 -2.11 -11.32
CA LEU A 283 0.22 -2.20 -12.51
C LEU A 283 -1.04 -2.97 -12.12
N TRP A 284 -2.19 -2.44 -12.49
CA TRP A 284 -3.47 -3.09 -12.37
C TRP A 284 -4.21 -3.01 -13.71
N ASP A 285 -4.43 -4.17 -14.31
CA ASP A 285 -5.18 -4.31 -15.56
C ASP A 285 -6.04 -5.59 -15.55
N SER A 286 -6.66 -5.90 -16.69
CA SER A 286 -7.51 -7.09 -16.84
C SER A 286 -6.77 -8.42 -16.73
N THR A 287 -5.43 -8.42 -16.79
CA THR A 287 -4.59 -9.62 -16.66
C THR A 287 -4.15 -9.85 -15.22
N GLY A 288 -4.05 -8.77 -14.45
CA GLY A 288 -4.04 -8.80 -13.00
C GLY A 288 -3.31 -7.64 -12.36
N ILE A 289 -2.73 -7.90 -11.19
CA ILE A 289 -2.05 -6.90 -10.36
C ILE A 289 -0.59 -7.32 -10.20
N LYS A 290 0.34 -6.41 -10.49
CA LYS A 290 1.79 -6.65 -10.38
C LYS A 290 2.45 -5.50 -9.67
N VAL A 291 3.36 -5.79 -8.75
CA VAL A 291 4.06 -4.79 -7.93
C VAL A 291 5.55 -4.92 -8.13
N TRP A 292 6.21 -3.81 -8.44
CA TRP A 292 7.66 -3.69 -8.48
C TRP A 292 8.12 -2.76 -7.37
N ARG A 293 9.30 -3.06 -6.84
CA ARG A 293 10.05 -2.17 -5.95
C ARG A 293 11.41 -1.90 -6.56
N PHE A 294 11.74 -0.63 -6.71
CA PHE A 294 13.04 -0.18 -7.16
C PHE A 294 13.75 0.53 -6.02
N GLY A 295 14.94 0.05 -5.65
CA GLY A 295 15.79 0.78 -4.71
C GLY A 295 16.19 2.14 -5.28
N ARG A 296 16.48 3.13 -4.43
CA ARG A 296 16.78 4.51 -4.84
C ARG A 296 17.75 4.65 -6.02
N ASN A 297 18.79 3.82 -6.07
CA ASN A 297 19.85 3.85 -7.10
C ASN A 297 19.57 2.95 -8.32
N ALA A 298 18.39 2.33 -8.38
CA ALA A 298 17.98 1.39 -9.42
C ALA A 298 16.61 1.74 -10.02
N ILE A 299 16.17 2.99 -9.89
CA ILE A 299 14.93 3.48 -10.48
C ILE A 299 15.09 3.47 -12.02
N PRO A 300 14.20 2.78 -12.76
CA PRO A 300 14.24 2.77 -14.22
C PRO A 300 14.19 4.17 -14.83
N ALA A 301 14.97 4.39 -15.90
CA ALA A 301 15.09 5.72 -16.53
C ALA A 301 13.76 6.23 -17.10
N ASP A 302 12.89 5.33 -17.56
CA ASP A 302 11.55 5.62 -18.08
C ASP A 302 10.59 6.06 -16.97
N VAL A 303 10.71 5.51 -15.75
CA VAL A 303 10.01 5.99 -14.55
C VAL A 303 10.46 7.42 -14.21
N ALA A 304 11.78 7.65 -14.16
CA ALA A 304 12.34 8.98 -13.89
C ALA A 304 11.94 10.02 -14.96
N ALA A 305 11.79 9.59 -16.22
CA ALA A 305 11.35 10.43 -17.33
C ALA A 305 9.81 10.61 -17.41
N ARG A 306 9.03 10.05 -16.48
CA ARG A 306 7.55 10.02 -16.50
C ARG A 306 6.97 9.46 -17.80
N ALA A 307 7.65 8.49 -18.39
CA ALA A 307 7.21 7.75 -19.57
C ALA A 307 7.33 6.23 -19.31
N PRO A 308 6.66 5.71 -18.27
CA PRO A 308 6.91 4.36 -17.77
C PRO A 308 6.50 3.27 -18.75
N ASN A 309 7.32 2.24 -18.90
CA ASN A 309 7.07 1.06 -19.71
C ASN A 309 7.40 -0.21 -18.89
N PRO A 310 6.38 -0.82 -18.23
CA PRO A 310 6.57 -1.97 -17.37
C PRO A 310 7.20 -3.20 -18.05
N SER A 311 7.10 -3.32 -19.39
CA SER A 311 7.69 -4.47 -20.12
C SER A 311 9.22 -4.57 -19.98
N GLY A 312 9.90 -3.47 -19.62
CA GLY A 312 11.35 -3.44 -19.42
C GLY A 312 11.81 -3.58 -17.97
N TRP A 313 10.90 -3.71 -17.00
CA TRP A 313 11.25 -3.66 -15.56
C TRP A 313 11.66 -5.01 -14.96
N GLY A 314 11.55 -6.09 -15.74
CA GLY A 314 11.82 -7.45 -15.27
C GLY A 314 10.71 -8.03 -14.40
N THR A 315 11.04 -9.08 -13.66
CA THR A 315 10.08 -9.80 -12.82
C THR A 315 9.58 -8.94 -11.65
N PRO A 316 8.27 -8.81 -11.44
CA PRO A 316 7.72 -8.08 -10.30
C PRO A 316 8.07 -8.73 -8.96
N ALA A 317 8.05 -7.93 -7.90
CA ALA A 317 8.19 -8.40 -6.53
C ALA A 317 6.99 -9.27 -6.11
N ALA A 318 5.78 -8.84 -6.46
CA ALA A 318 4.53 -9.57 -6.21
C ALA A 318 3.65 -9.55 -7.47
N ALA A 319 2.91 -10.63 -7.71
CA ALA A 319 2.00 -10.73 -8.84
C ALA A 319 0.79 -11.59 -8.48
N TRP A 320 -0.39 -11.11 -8.85
CA TRP A 320 -1.67 -11.80 -8.76
C TRP A 320 -2.40 -11.70 -10.08
N GLY A 321 -3.18 -12.72 -10.42
CA GLY A 321 -3.94 -12.77 -11.66
C GLY A 321 -4.08 -14.19 -12.18
N GLY A 322 -4.28 -14.30 -13.49
CA GLY A 322 -4.50 -15.58 -14.16
C GLY A 322 -5.88 -16.18 -13.88
N ALA A 323 -6.07 -17.44 -14.29
CA ALA A 323 -7.38 -18.12 -14.21
C ALA A 323 -7.89 -18.34 -12.77
N ALA A 324 -7.04 -18.17 -11.76
CA ALA A 324 -7.35 -18.43 -10.36
C ALA A 324 -7.86 -17.18 -9.60
N CYS A 325 -7.83 -16.00 -10.21
CA CYS A 325 -8.42 -14.79 -9.66
C CYS A 325 -8.96 -13.87 -10.76
N ASP A 326 -10.28 -13.71 -10.80
CA ASP A 326 -10.92 -12.72 -11.66
C ASP A 326 -10.79 -11.32 -11.04
N ILE A 327 -9.71 -10.63 -11.41
CA ILE A 327 -9.35 -9.33 -10.83
C ILE A 327 -10.44 -8.28 -11.09
N ALA A 328 -11.08 -8.31 -12.26
CA ALA A 328 -12.14 -7.34 -12.59
C ALA A 328 -13.43 -7.56 -11.78
N ALA A 329 -13.69 -8.78 -11.32
CA ALA A 329 -14.85 -9.09 -10.48
C ALA A 329 -14.64 -8.70 -9.00
N HIS A 330 -13.39 -8.59 -8.54
CA HIS A 330 -13.07 -8.39 -7.13
C HIS A 330 -12.50 -7.01 -6.80
N PHE A 331 -11.91 -6.32 -7.77
CA PHE A 331 -11.23 -5.04 -7.56
C PHE A 331 -11.85 -4.02 -8.50
N TYR A 332 -12.39 -2.93 -7.95
CA TYR A 332 -12.97 -1.84 -8.73
C TYR A 332 -13.16 -0.58 -7.89
N GLU A 333 -13.04 0.59 -8.53
CA GLU A 333 -13.30 1.90 -7.91
C GLU A 333 -12.44 2.17 -6.66
N HIS A 334 -11.18 1.75 -6.68
CA HIS A 334 -10.26 1.95 -5.57
C HIS A 334 -9.89 3.42 -5.41
N VAL A 335 -9.94 3.91 -4.18
CA VAL A 335 -9.20 5.11 -3.77
C VAL A 335 -7.82 4.69 -3.28
N LEU A 336 -6.79 5.45 -3.64
CA LEU A 336 -5.44 5.22 -3.08
C LEU A 336 -5.40 5.83 -1.68
N THR A 337 -4.79 5.15 -0.72
CA THR A 337 -4.75 5.54 0.69
C THR A 337 -3.33 5.47 1.24
N LEU A 338 -2.94 6.50 1.97
CA LEU A 338 -1.69 6.55 2.72
C LEU A 338 -1.99 6.91 4.18
N ASP A 339 -1.51 6.09 5.11
CA ASP A 339 -1.71 6.34 6.53
C ASP A 339 -0.61 5.76 7.42
N THR A 340 -0.74 6.03 8.71
CA THR A 340 -0.01 5.37 9.77
C THR A 340 -0.89 5.29 11.00
N THR A 341 -1.45 4.11 11.26
CA THR A 341 -2.08 3.82 12.56
C THR A 341 -1.02 3.35 13.57
N ILE A 342 -1.41 3.30 14.84
CA ILE A 342 -0.54 2.89 15.95
C ILE A 342 -1.24 1.76 16.71
N CYS A 343 -0.53 0.68 17.01
CA CYS A 343 -1.09 -0.51 17.67
C CYS A 343 -2.23 -1.13 16.87
N GLY A 344 -3.43 -1.21 17.44
CA GLY A 344 -4.58 -1.80 16.77
C GLY A 344 -4.45 -3.29 16.52
N ASP A 345 -5.34 -3.80 15.67
CA ASP A 345 -5.59 -5.22 15.49
C ASP A 345 -4.32 -6.02 15.14
N TRP A 346 -3.48 -5.48 14.26
CA TRP A 346 -2.27 -6.17 13.82
C TRP A 346 -1.02 -5.78 14.63
N ALA A 347 -0.65 -4.50 14.70
CA ALA A 347 0.61 -4.13 15.34
C ALA A 347 0.62 -4.44 16.84
N ALA A 348 -0.51 -4.25 17.55
CA ALA A 348 -0.58 -4.68 18.94
C ALA A 348 -0.51 -6.21 19.08
N GLY A 349 -1.22 -6.94 18.20
CA GLY A 349 -1.24 -8.40 18.20
C GLY A 349 0.13 -9.04 17.93
N ALA A 350 0.94 -8.43 17.06
CA ALA A 350 2.28 -8.90 16.73
C ALA A 350 3.37 -8.41 17.69
N TYR A 351 3.08 -7.40 18.53
CA TYR A 351 4.08 -6.61 19.27
C TYR A 351 5.09 -7.46 20.05
N ALA A 352 4.61 -8.45 20.82
CA ALA A 352 5.46 -9.30 21.65
C ALA A 352 6.49 -10.13 20.84
N GLY A 353 6.17 -10.44 19.57
CA GLY A 353 7.04 -11.19 18.66
C GLY A 353 7.99 -10.31 17.84
N SER A 354 7.80 -8.99 17.84
CA SER A 354 8.56 -8.05 17.01
C SER A 354 9.88 -7.58 17.61
N GLY A 355 10.22 -8.03 18.82
CA GLY A 355 11.44 -7.57 19.53
C GLY A 355 11.30 -6.17 20.14
N CYS A 356 10.09 -5.61 20.13
CA CYS A 356 9.78 -4.32 20.71
C CYS A 356 9.74 -4.38 22.25
N PRO A 357 10.23 -3.34 22.96
CA PRO A 357 10.23 -3.34 24.41
C PRO A 357 8.84 -3.01 24.98
N GLY A 358 8.55 -3.54 26.18
CA GLY A 358 7.29 -3.28 26.89
C GLY A 358 6.06 -3.79 26.14
N THR A 359 4.98 -3.01 26.22
CA THR A 359 3.73 -3.25 25.50
C THR A 359 3.46 -2.15 24.47
N CYS A 360 2.62 -2.43 23.47
CA CYS A 360 2.22 -1.40 22.50
C CYS A 360 1.57 -0.19 23.19
N SER A 361 0.72 -0.44 24.19
CA SER A 361 0.07 0.58 25.01
C SER A 361 1.07 1.52 25.69
N GLU A 362 2.15 0.98 26.29
CA GLU A 362 3.22 1.79 26.88
C GLU A 362 4.02 2.53 25.81
N MET A 363 4.25 1.90 24.66
CA MET A 363 5.00 2.51 23.56
C MET A 363 4.29 3.72 22.97
N VAL A 364 2.95 3.72 22.93
CA VAL A 364 2.15 4.89 22.55
C VAL A 364 2.51 6.11 23.42
N ALA A 365 2.81 5.94 24.70
CA ALA A 365 3.20 7.06 25.57
C ALA A 365 4.60 7.62 25.24
N ASN A 366 5.48 6.84 24.63
CA ASN A 366 6.84 7.24 24.29
C ASN A 366 6.90 8.10 23.02
N ALA A 367 6.81 9.41 23.16
CA ALA A 367 6.81 10.34 22.02
C ALA A 367 8.05 10.21 21.13
N THR A 368 9.22 9.91 21.73
CA THR A 368 10.48 9.81 20.97
C THR A 368 10.54 8.61 20.03
N ASN A 369 9.76 7.56 20.29
CA ASN A 369 9.63 6.41 19.40
C ASN A 369 9.10 6.81 18.01
N PHE A 370 8.27 7.85 17.93
CA PHE A 370 7.58 8.24 16.70
C PHE A 370 8.29 9.35 15.91
N LYS A 371 9.52 9.74 16.27
CA LYS A 371 10.27 10.78 15.54
C LYS A 371 10.50 10.42 14.08
N GLU A 372 10.78 9.14 13.82
CA GLU A 372 10.96 8.59 12.48
C GLU A 372 9.66 7.96 11.93
N ALA A 373 8.52 8.13 12.60
CA ALA A 373 7.22 7.67 12.13
C ALA A 373 6.61 8.67 11.15
N ASN A 374 7.27 8.84 9.99
CA ASN A 374 6.81 9.73 8.93
C ASN A 374 7.06 9.17 7.53
N TRP A 375 6.13 9.45 6.63
CA TRP A 375 6.30 9.32 5.20
C TRP A 375 7.03 10.55 4.66
N GLY A 376 8.02 10.32 3.80
CA GLY A 376 8.61 11.34 2.93
C GLY A 376 8.24 11.05 1.48
N VAL A 377 7.19 11.68 0.98
CA VAL A 377 6.63 11.43 -0.35
C VAL A 377 7.22 12.42 -1.35
N LYS A 378 7.99 11.93 -2.33
CA LYS A 378 8.48 12.77 -3.43
C LYS A 378 7.39 13.01 -4.47
N SER A 379 6.71 11.95 -4.88
CA SER A 379 5.58 12.02 -5.82
C SER A 379 4.73 10.76 -5.77
N ILE A 380 3.43 10.90 -6.03
CA ILE A 380 2.55 9.79 -6.44
C ILE A 380 1.97 10.15 -7.80
N ALA A 381 2.22 9.30 -8.79
CA ALA A 381 1.81 9.50 -10.18
C ALA A 381 0.92 8.34 -10.65
N VAL A 382 -0.18 8.67 -11.31
CA VAL A 382 -1.09 7.70 -11.92
C VAL A 382 -1.05 7.84 -13.43
N TYR A 383 -0.98 6.70 -14.11
CA TYR A 383 -0.94 6.61 -15.56
C TYR A 383 -2.03 5.69 -16.08
N GLN A 384 -2.61 6.04 -17.23
CA GLN A 384 -3.64 5.27 -17.94
C GLN A 384 -3.21 4.98 -19.38
N LEU A 385 -3.73 3.91 -19.97
CA LEU A 385 -3.43 3.52 -21.36
C LEU A 385 -4.02 4.45 -22.42
#